data_AF-A0A6A4VGB9-F1
#
_entry.id   AF-A0A6A4VGB9-F1
#
_cell.length_a   1.000
_cell.length_b   1.000
_cell.length_c   1.000
_cell.angle_alpha   90.00
_cell.angle_beta   90.00
_cell.angle_gamma   90.00
#
_symmetry.space_group_name_H-M   'P 1'
#
loop_
_entity.id
_entity.type
_entity.pdbx_description
1 polymer ?
#
loop_
_entity_poly.entity_id
_entity_poly.type
_entity_poly.pdbx_seq_one_letter_code
_entity_poly.pdbx_strand_id
1 'polypeptide(L)'
;MIGDCFLRHKSEPALVYDSVLVFARALTAMQDGVQFRSSGVSCGREQPWVDGSSLFNYINAVRELRGLTGPIQFSEGKRTTFKLDLLKLKQHDLVKV
;
A
#
# COMPACT_ATOMS: atom_id res chain seq x y z
N MET A 1 14.20 -23.00 -18.86
CA MET A 1 13.09 -22.02 -18.67
C MET A 1 13.36 -21.14 -17.44
N ILE A 2 14.43 -20.35 -17.46
CA ILE A 2 14.79 -19.36 -16.40
C ILE A 2 15.00 -17.98 -17.07
N GLY A 3 14.34 -17.74 -18.21
CA GLY A 3 14.64 -16.64 -19.12
C GLY A 3 13.77 -15.38 -19.01
N ASP A 4 12.61 -15.44 -18.36
CA ASP A 4 11.60 -14.37 -18.49
C ASP A 4 11.37 -13.53 -17.21
N CYS A 5 12.35 -13.46 -16.30
CA CYS A 5 12.24 -12.61 -15.11
C CYS A 5 12.91 -11.23 -15.24
N PHE A 6 13.68 -10.95 -16.31
CA PHE A 6 14.53 -9.76 -16.39
C PHE A 6 13.93 -8.53 -17.11
N LEU A 7 12.72 -8.61 -17.69
CA LEU A 7 12.15 -7.52 -18.50
C LEU A 7 10.81 -6.94 -18.02
N ARG A 8 10.33 -7.35 -16.84
CA ARG A 8 9.18 -6.70 -16.20
C ARG A 8 9.70 -6.03 -14.95
N HIS A 9 9.77 -4.70 -14.93
CA HIS A 9 10.00 -3.92 -13.71
C HIS A 9 8.86 -4.23 -12.74
N LYS A 10 9.00 -5.34 -12.00
CA LYS A 10 7.96 -5.80 -11.11
C LYS A 10 8.00 -4.94 -9.86
N SER A 11 7.27 -3.83 -9.91
CA SER A 11 7.00 -3.00 -8.73
C SER A 11 6.00 -3.67 -7.79
N GLU A 12 5.31 -4.73 -8.23
CA GLU A 12 4.29 -5.42 -7.44
C GLU A 12 4.82 -5.89 -6.07
N PRO A 13 6.00 -6.54 -5.94
CA PRO A 13 6.53 -6.94 -4.64
C PRO A 13 6.84 -5.75 -3.72
N ALA A 14 7.35 -4.64 -4.28
CA ALA A 14 7.62 -3.42 -3.51
C ALA A 14 6.31 -2.79 -3.00
N LEU A 15 5.25 -2.79 -3.82
CA LEU A 15 3.93 -2.30 -3.43
C LEU A 15 3.26 -3.19 -2.37
N VAL A 16 3.44 -4.51 -2.43
CA VAL A 16 2.95 -5.43 -1.39
C VAL A 16 3.70 -5.26 -0.08
N TYR A 17 5.02 -5.08 -0.14
CA TYR A 17 5.81 -4.76 1.05
C TYR A 17 5.29 -3.46 1.71
N ASP A 18 5.10 -2.42 0.90
CA ASP A 18 4.62 -1.13 1.37
C ASP A 18 3.18 -1.22 1.92
N SER A 19 2.31 -2.07 1.36
CA SER A 19 0.93 -2.24 1.85
C SER A 19 0.88 -2.89 3.23
N VAL A 20 1.69 -3.92 3.48
CA VAL A 20 1.82 -4.56 4.80
C VAL A 20 2.36 -3.57 5.82
N LEU A 21 3.35 -2.77 5.44
CA LEU A 21 3.94 -1.74 6.31
C LEU A 21 2.91 -0.67 6.70
N VAL A 22 2.14 -0.16 5.73
CA VAL A 22 1.05 0.80 5.98
C VAL A 22 -0.01 0.20 6.90
N PHE A 23 -0.43 -1.04 6.63
CA PHE A 23 -1.45 -1.72 7.41
C PHE A 23 -1.01 -1.91 8.87
N ALA A 24 0.22 -2.37 9.10
CA ALA A 24 0.78 -2.52 10.44
C ALA A 24 0.82 -1.17 11.19
N ARG A 25 1.28 -0.10 10.52
CA ARG A 25 1.35 1.23 11.14
C ARG A 25 -0.02 1.77 11.54
N ALA A 26 -1.01 1.60 10.66
CA ALA A 26 -2.39 2.01 10.92
C ALA A 26 -3.03 1.19 12.06
N LEU A 27 -2.79 -0.12 12.07
CA LEU A 27 -3.31 -1.01 13.10
C LEU A 27 -2.75 -0.68 14.49
N THR A 28 -1.43 -0.43 14.57
CA THR A 28 -0.80 0.02 15.83
C THR A 28 -1.40 1.34 16.32
N ALA A 29 -1.58 2.33 15.43
CA ALA A 29 -2.21 3.60 15.79
C ALA A 29 -3.68 3.44 16.22
N MET A 30 -4.39 2.47 15.66
CA MET A 30 -5.77 2.16 16.03
C MET A 30 -5.86 1.53 17.42
N GLN A 31 -4.95 0.62 17.77
CA GLN A 31 -4.95 -0.09 19.05
C GLN A 31 -4.77 0.82 20.26
N ASP A 32 -4.17 2.01 20.09
CA ASP A 32 -4.00 3.01 21.14
C ASP A 32 -5.32 3.70 21.55
N GLY A 33 -6.39 3.61 20.73
CA GLY A 33 -7.67 4.29 21.00
C GLY A 33 -8.94 3.48 20.75
N VAL A 34 -8.89 2.44 19.92
CA VAL A 34 -10.03 1.59 19.54
C VAL A 34 -9.60 0.12 19.57
N GLN A 35 -10.36 -0.73 20.26
CA GLN A 35 -10.13 -2.17 20.26
C GLN A 35 -10.44 -2.75 18.87
N PHE A 36 -9.40 -3.15 18.14
CA PHE A 36 -9.54 -3.88 16.88
C PHE A 36 -10.19 -5.25 17.14
N ARG A 37 -11.38 -5.49 16.58
CA ARG A 37 -12.06 -6.78 16.66
C ARG A 37 -12.23 -7.37 15.28
N SER A 38 -11.59 -8.52 15.03
CA SER A 38 -11.86 -9.29 13.82
C SER A 38 -13.31 -9.79 13.83
N SER A 39 -14.06 -9.56 12.76
CA SER A 39 -15.40 -10.12 12.56
C SER A 39 -15.39 -11.25 11.53
N GLY A 40 -16.07 -12.36 11.82
CA GLY A 40 -16.39 -13.36 10.80
C GLY A 40 -17.36 -12.75 9.78
N VAL A 41 -16.96 -12.69 8.52
CA VAL A 41 -17.78 -12.20 7.41
C VAL A 41 -18.24 -13.38 6.55
N SER A 42 -19.43 -13.28 5.96
CA SER A 42 -20.00 -14.33 5.09
C SER A 42 -20.64 -13.71 3.87
N CYS A 43 -20.46 -14.33 2.70
CA CYS A 43 -21.15 -13.91 1.48
C CYS A 43 -22.66 -14.15 1.53
N GLY A 44 -23.14 -15.08 2.38
CA GLY A 44 -24.57 -15.35 2.54
C GLY A 44 -25.29 -14.39 3.49
N ARG A 45 -24.55 -13.55 4.21
CA ARG A 45 -25.06 -12.52 5.11
C ARG A 45 -24.19 -11.28 4.96
N GLU A 46 -24.64 -10.34 4.15
CA GLU A 46 -23.93 -9.08 3.87
C GLU A 46 -23.98 -8.15 5.09
N GLN A 47 -23.21 -8.49 6.12
CA GLN A 47 -23.00 -7.65 7.29
C GLN A 47 -21.66 -6.93 7.15
N PRO A 48 -21.63 -5.58 7.07
CA PRO A 48 -20.39 -4.84 7.06
C PRO A 48 -19.64 -5.00 8.37
N TRP A 49 -18.32 -4.94 8.31
CA TRP A 49 -17.49 -4.93 9.50
C TRP A 49 -17.60 -3.58 10.21
N VAL A 50 -18.08 -3.61 11.45
CA VAL A 50 -18.38 -2.42 12.28
C VAL A 50 -17.18 -1.48 12.40
N ASP A 51 -15.97 -2.01 12.58
CA ASP A 51 -14.77 -1.20 12.78
C ASP A 51 -14.05 -0.87 11.46
N GLY A 52 -14.60 -1.28 10.31
CA GLY A 52 -13.98 -1.09 9.00
C GLY A 52 -13.77 0.39 8.65
N SER A 53 -14.74 1.26 8.96
CA SER A 53 -14.61 2.71 8.73
C SER A 53 -13.53 3.35 9.61
N SER A 54 -13.40 2.90 10.85
CA SER A 54 -12.34 3.35 11.76
C SER A 54 -10.97 2.96 11.21
N LEU A 55 -10.78 1.68 10.84
CA LEU A 55 -9.53 1.21 10.25
C LEU A 55 -9.18 1.99 8.97
N PHE A 56 -10.16 2.22 8.09
CA PHE A 56 -9.95 3.02 6.88
C PHE A 56 -9.44 4.43 7.21
N ASN A 57 -10.02 5.09 8.22
CA ASN A 57 -9.58 6.41 8.66
C ASN A 57 -8.13 6.38 9.19
N TYR A 58 -7.75 5.36 9.96
CA TYR A 58 -6.37 5.20 10.44
C TYR A 58 -5.38 4.95 9.29
N ILE A 59 -5.75 4.15 8.29
CA ILE A 59 -4.94 3.96 7.07
C ILE A 59 -4.79 5.30 6.33
N ASN A 60 -5.89 6.02 6.14
CA ASN A 60 -5.88 7.30 5.43
C ASN A 60 -5.12 8.40 6.19
N ALA A 61 -5.00 8.28 7.52
CA ALA A 61 -4.25 9.17 8.39
C ALA A 61 -2.75 8.84 8.50
N VAL A 62 -2.25 7.77 7.89
CA VAL A 62 -0.81 7.45 7.88
C VAL A 62 -0.04 8.61 7.24
N ARG A 63 0.93 9.16 7.97
CA ARG A 63 1.86 10.23 7.56
C ARG A 63 3.29 9.84 7.95
N GLU A 64 4.27 10.52 7.37
CA GLU A 64 5.71 10.33 7.65
C GLU A 64 6.24 8.90 7.49
N LEU A 65 5.58 8.07 6.66
CA LEU A 65 6.02 6.72 6.34
C LEU A 65 6.77 6.72 5.00
N ARG A 66 7.92 6.04 4.95
CA ARG A 66 8.70 5.83 3.73
C ARG A 66 8.87 4.34 3.47
N GLY A 67 8.31 3.87 2.37
CA GLY A 67 8.44 2.50 1.90
C GLY A 67 9.50 2.35 0.80
N LEU A 68 9.55 1.17 0.18
CA LEU A 68 10.41 0.86 -0.96
C LEU A 68 10.04 1.69 -2.19
N THR A 69 8.78 2.09 -2.30
CA THR A 69 8.28 2.97 -3.39
C THR A 69 8.30 4.46 -3.01
N GLY A 70 9.03 4.85 -1.97
CA GLY A 70 9.19 6.25 -1.54
C GLY A 70 8.19 6.69 -0.44
N PRO A 71 7.96 8.01 -0.28
CA PRO A 71 7.04 8.53 0.74
C PRO A 71 5.61 8.04 0.53
N ILE A 72 4.91 7.67 1.60
CA ILE A 72 3.55 7.15 1.57
C ILE A 72 2.64 8.08 2.37
N GLN A 73 1.68 8.68 1.68
CA GLN A 73 0.63 9.51 2.27
C GLN A 73 -0.66 9.33 1.47
N PHE A 74 -1.79 9.40 2.17
CA PHE A 74 -3.12 9.17 1.58
C PHE A 74 -4.04 10.38 1.75
N SER A 75 -4.91 10.56 0.76
CA SER A 75 -6.09 11.41 0.81
C SER A 75 -7.24 10.66 0.14
N GLU A 76 -8.36 10.52 0.84
CA GLU A 76 -9.55 9.80 0.36
C GLU A 76 -9.24 8.40 -0.18
N GLY A 77 -8.35 7.67 0.51
CA GLY A 77 -7.94 6.32 0.10
C GLY A 77 -7.00 6.25 -1.11
N LYS A 78 -6.60 7.41 -1.67
CA LYS A 78 -5.64 7.49 -2.78
C LYS A 78 -4.29 7.97 -2.27
N ARG A 79 -3.22 7.38 -2.78
CA ARG A 79 -1.86 7.85 -2.50
C ARG A 79 -1.63 9.19 -3.19
N THR A 80 -1.30 10.23 -2.43
CA THR A 80 -1.13 11.60 -2.96
C THR A 80 0.32 11.97 -3.22
N THR A 81 1.24 11.38 -2.46
CA THR A 81 2.67 11.65 -2.59
C THR A 81 3.35 10.44 -3.21
N PHE A 82 3.80 10.59 -4.47
CA PHE A 82 4.65 9.61 -5.14
C PHE A 82 5.53 10.31 -6.17
N LYS A 83 6.70 9.73 -6.43
CA LYS A 83 7.63 10.20 -7.46
C LYS A 83 7.67 9.17 -8.56
N LEU A 84 7.39 9.60 -9.78
CA LEU A 84 7.61 8.78 -10.97
C LEU A 84 8.87 9.28 -11.65
N ASP A 85 9.76 8.35 -11.94
CA ASP A 85 10.91 8.62 -12.77
C ASP A 85 10.54 8.36 -14.23
N LEU A 86 10.68 9.39 -15.07
CA LEU A 86 10.56 9.24 -16.51
C LEU A 86 11.80 8.51 -17.02
N LEU A 87 11.59 7.34 -17.63
CA LEU A 87 12.64 6.53 -18.21
C LEU A 87 12.55 6.58 -19.73
N LYS A 88 13.69 6.78 -20.38
CA LYS A 88 13.85 6.67 -21.82
C LYS A 88 14.59 5.38 -22.15
N LEU A 89 13.99 4.58 -23.02
CA LEU A 89 14.66 3.41 -23.60
C LEU A 89 15.70 3.88 -24.61
N LYS A 90 16.95 3.51 -24.35
CA LYS A 90 18.07 3.54 -25.29
C LYS A 90 18.37 2.11 -25.75
N GLN A 91 19.27 1.97 -26.72
CA GLN A 91 19.51 0.73 -27.44
C GLN A 91 19.79 -0.49 -26.54
N HIS A 92 20.40 -0.28 -25.36
CA HIS A 92 20.67 -1.35 -24.40
C HIS A 92 20.27 -1.00 -22.95
N ASP A 93 19.78 0.22 -22.69
CA ASP A 93 19.61 0.73 -21.32
C ASP A 93 18.32 1.54 -21.15
N LEU A 94 17.74 1.49 -19.95
CA LEU A 94 16.73 2.45 -19.51
C LEU A 94 17.43 3.57 -18.72
N VAL A 95 17.34 4.79 -19.24
CA VAL A 95 18.00 5.96 -18.65
C VAL A 95 16.94 6.94 -18.18
N LYS A 96 17.07 7.41 -16.94
CA LYS A 96 16.23 8.48 -16.40
C LYS A 96 16.48 9.80 -17.15
N VAL A 97 15.40 10.52 -17.48
CA VAL A 97 15.44 11.80 -18.20
C VAL A 97 15.25 12.97 -17.24
#